data_AF-A0A6M8WDG6-F1
#
_entry.id   AF-A0A6M8WDG6-F1
#
_cell.length_a   1.000
_cell.length_b   1.000
_cell.length_c   1.000
_cell.angle_alpha   90.00
_cell.angle_beta   90.00
_cell.angle_gamma   90.00
#
_symmetry.space_group_name_H-M   'P 1'
#
loop_
_entity.id
_entity.type
_entity.pdbx_description
1 polymer ?
#
loop_
_entity_poly.entity_id
_entity_poly.type
_entity_poly.pdbx_seq_one_letter_code
_entity_poly.pdbx_strand_id
1 'polypeptide(L)'
;MKSYLWIIAGVIAAAVGAAVWAAIAYYAHFELAWIAWLIGIAVGGAVVATAGDNAGMATGVAAAAIAIAGILGGKYAAIRMDLGDFIAEAGIAEVTDDFVISFIADDIVEERMAGGETIEWPTEWEFGEASEPEEYPADIWAEAEDQWNRGDEAYRQQYRTYVQHTVETNMAEFVNDVSEEALFANIDLFDMLFFLLAIISAWKIGSGGGD
;
A
#
# COMPACT_ATOMS: atom_id res chain seq x y z
N MET A 1 36.20 5.46 14.85
CA MET A 1 35.07 4.79 14.15
C MET A 1 33.81 5.06 14.94
N LYS A 2 32.65 5.19 14.27
CA LYS A 2 31.25 5.20 14.80
C LYS A 2 30.43 6.50 14.62
N SER A 3 30.75 7.38 13.65
CA SER A 3 29.86 8.54 13.37
C SER A 3 28.51 8.17 12.72
N TYR A 4 28.27 6.89 12.39
CA TYR A 4 27.03 6.43 11.75
C TYR A 4 26.22 5.44 12.62
N LEU A 5 26.76 4.99 13.76
CA LEU A 5 26.07 3.98 14.58
C LEU A 5 24.75 4.50 15.16
N TRP A 6 24.69 5.79 15.49
CA TRP A 6 23.49 6.41 16.03
C TRP A 6 22.38 6.51 14.99
N ILE A 7 22.72 6.67 13.71
CA ILE A 7 21.75 6.56 12.60
C ILE A 7 21.20 5.15 12.57
N ILE A 8 22.07 4.13 12.53
CA ILE A 8 21.65 2.72 12.45
C ILE A 8 20.77 2.34 13.64
N ALA A 9 21.16 2.73 14.86
CA ALA A 9 20.38 2.45 16.07
C ALA A 9 19.01 3.12 16.03
N GLY A 10 18.95 4.39 15.62
CA GLY A 10 17.69 5.10 15.43
C GLY A 10 16.79 4.43 14.38
N VAL A 11 17.35 4.04 13.23
CA VAL A 11 16.61 3.37 12.15
C VAL A 11 16.07 2.01 12.60
N ILE A 12 16.86 1.22 13.35
CA ILE A 12 16.39 -0.05 13.91
C ILE A 12 15.25 0.21 14.90
N ALA A 13 15.38 1.20 15.79
CA ALA A 13 14.31 1.53 16.74
C ALA A 13 13.03 2.01 16.03
N ALA A 14 13.16 2.82 14.98
CA ALA A 14 12.05 3.27 14.15
C ALA A 14 11.38 2.10 13.43
N ALA A 15 12.14 1.20 12.81
CA ALA A 15 11.61 0.04 12.09
C ALA A 15 10.88 -0.93 13.04
N VAL A 16 11.46 -1.21 14.22
CA VAL A 16 10.82 -2.04 15.24
C VAL A 16 9.54 -1.37 15.76
N GLY A 17 9.60 -0.07 16.05
CA GLY A 17 8.44 0.69 16.51
C GLY A 17 7.32 0.73 15.46
N ALA A 18 7.66 0.96 14.20
CA ALA A 18 6.75 0.94 13.06
C ALA A 18 6.09 -0.44 12.91
N ALA A 19 6.87 -1.52 12.98
CA ALA A 19 6.35 -2.89 12.87
C ALA A 19 5.40 -3.23 14.03
N VAL A 20 5.72 -2.82 15.26
CA VAL A 20 4.84 -3.02 16.42
C VAL A 20 3.55 -2.21 16.26
N TRP A 21 3.63 -0.96 15.81
CA TRP A 21 2.44 -0.15 15.59
C TRP A 21 1.56 -0.75 14.49
N ALA A 22 2.13 -1.10 13.34
CA ALA A 22 1.41 -1.73 12.24
C ALA A 22 0.72 -3.01 12.70
N ALA A 23 1.41 -3.87 13.46
CA ALA A 23 0.81 -5.09 14.00
C ALA A 23 -0.35 -4.80 14.98
N ILE A 24 -0.22 -3.79 15.84
CA ILE A 24 -1.30 -3.42 16.76
C ILE A 24 -2.50 -2.89 15.98
N ALA A 25 -2.28 -1.98 15.03
CA ALA A 25 -3.36 -1.41 14.22
C ALA A 25 -4.10 -2.52 13.45
N TYR A 26 -3.35 -3.39 12.78
CA TYR A 26 -3.88 -4.51 12.00
C TYR A 26 -4.69 -5.51 12.84
N TYR A 27 -4.13 -6.03 13.95
CA TYR A 27 -4.81 -7.06 14.74
C TYR A 27 -5.88 -6.52 15.70
N ALA A 28 -5.74 -5.28 16.18
CA ALA A 28 -6.69 -4.69 17.12
C ALA A 28 -7.79 -3.89 16.43
N HIS A 29 -7.66 -3.56 15.14
CA HIS A 29 -8.54 -2.68 14.39
C HIS A 29 -8.78 -1.31 15.07
N PHE A 30 -7.79 -0.84 15.85
CA PHE A 30 -7.80 0.47 16.50
C PHE A 30 -6.47 1.18 16.30
N GLU A 31 -6.54 2.42 15.81
CA GLU A 31 -5.36 3.29 15.72
C GLU A 31 -5.11 4.01 17.05
N LEU A 32 -3.95 3.78 17.63
CA LEU A 32 -3.54 4.41 18.88
C LEU A 32 -2.45 5.45 18.61
N ALA A 33 -2.86 6.69 18.36
CA ALA A 33 -1.96 7.81 18.05
C ALA A 33 -0.79 7.98 19.05
N TRP A 34 -0.99 7.63 20.31
CA TRP A 34 0.04 7.72 21.35
C TRP A 34 1.24 6.77 21.11
N ILE A 35 1.09 5.73 20.29
CA ILE A 35 2.21 4.86 19.91
C ILE A 35 3.25 5.65 19.12
N ALA A 36 2.84 6.62 18.29
CA ALA A 36 3.76 7.49 17.56
C ALA A 36 4.72 8.21 18.52
N TRP A 37 4.22 8.67 19.67
CA TRP A 37 5.05 9.29 20.71
C TRP A 37 6.06 8.34 21.33
N LEU A 38 5.66 7.09 21.60
CA LEU A 38 6.60 6.07 22.08
C LEU A 38 7.69 5.75 21.05
N ILE A 39 7.36 5.71 19.76
CA ILE A 39 8.33 5.55 18.69
C ILE A 39 9.36 6.70 18.74
N GLY A 40 8.89 7.95 18.87
CA GLY A 40 9.78 9.11 19.00
C GLY A 40 10.73 9.01 20.20
N ILE A 41 10.22 8.60 21.37
CA ILE A 41 11.05 8.36 22.56
C ILE A 41 12.09 7.27 22.31
N ALA A 42 11.67 6.14 21.74
CA ALA A 42 12.54 4.99 21.47
C ALA A 42 13.66 5.36 20.48
N VAL A 43 13.32 6.07 19.41
CA VAL A 43 14.29 6.57 18.42
C VAL A 43 15.28 7.53 19.06
N GLY A 44 14.80 8.54 19.80
CA GLY A 44 15.67 9.48 20.51
C GLY A 44 16.60 8.77 21.49
N GLY A 45 16.06 7.82 22.26
CA GLY A 45 16.80 6.99 23.22
C GLY A 45 17.88 6.13 22.56
N ALA A 46 17.57 5.47 21.44
CA ALA A 46 18.53 4.68 20.69
C ALA A 46 19.65 5.54 20.10
N VAL A 47 19.32 6.71 19.55
CA VAL A 47 20.28 7.65 18.99
C VAL A 47 21.21 8.19 20.07
N VAL A 48 20.70 8.68 21.20
CA VAL A 48 21.54 9.25 22.26
C VAL A 48 22.44 8.20 22.93
N ALA A 49 21.90 7.00 23.19
CA ALA A 49 22.64 5.91 23.83
C ALA A 49 23.85 5.46 23.01
N THR A 50 23.81 5.64 21.70
CA THR A 50 24.88 5.22 20.77
C THR A 50 25.74 6.37 20.28
N ALA A 51 25.25 7.62 20.34
CA ALA A 51 26.03 8.83 20.08
C ALA A 51 27.05 9.12 21.20
N GLY A 52 26.70 8.83 22.46
CA GLY A 52 27.56 9.09 23.63
C GLY A 52 27.97 10.55 23.71
N ASP A 53 29.26 10.83 23.88
CA ASP A 53 29.82 12.18 23.98
C ASP A 53 29.62 13.05 22.71
N ASN A 54 29.22 12.44 21.59
CA ASN A 54 28.92 13.16 20.35
C ASN A 54 27.44 13.55 20.23
N ALA A 55 26.63 13.30 21.26
CA ALA A 55 25.24 13.75 21.30
C ALA A 55 25.18 15.28 21.25
N GLY A 56 24.28 15.80 20.42
CA GLY A 56 24.08 17.24 20.28
C GLY A 56 23.01 17.56 19.25
N MET A 57 23.00 18.80 18.76
CA MET A 57 21.95 19.24 17.83
C MET A 57 21.80 18.35 16.59
N ALA A 58 22.92 17.92 16.00
CA ALA A 58 22.90 17.09 14.79
C ALA A 58 22.24 15.71 15.02
N THR A 59 22.54 15.06 16.16
CA THR A 59 21.94 13.77 16.50
C THR A 59 20.46 13.92 16.86
N GLY A 60 20.07 15.03 17.49
CA GLY A 60 18.66 15.35 17.73
C GLY A 60 17.86 15.56 16.44
N VAL A 61 18.38 16.36 15.49
CA VAL A 61 17.72 16.57 14.19
C VAL A 61 17.54 15.24 13.45
N ALA A 62 18.57 14.40 13.45
CA ALA A 62 18.47 13.12 12.80
C ALA A 62 17.52 12.15 13.52
N ALA A 63 17.48 12.14 14.86
CA ALA A 63 16.50 11.37 15.62
C ALA A 63 15.06 11.78 15.27
N ALA A 64 14.79 13.08 15.15
CA ALA A 64 13.49 13.57 14.71
C ALA A 64 13.13 13.12 13.29
N ALA A 65 14.06 13.26 12.33
CA ALA A 65 13.84 12.81 10.96
C ALA A 65 13.56 11.30 10.87
N ILE A 66 14.32 10.50 11.62
CA ILE A 66 14.13 9.04 11.69
C ILE A 66 12.79 8.69 12.34
N ALA A 67 12.38 9.41 13.39
CA ALA A 67 11.08 9.22 14.03
C ALA A 67 9.92 9.53 13.08
N ILE A 68 10.00 10.63 12.31
CA ILE A 68 9.00 10.96 11.27
C ILE A 68 8.87 9.82 10.27
N ALA A 69 9.99 9.34 9.73
CA ALA A 69 9.99 8.23 8.78
C ALA A 69 9.42 6.94 9.38
N GLY A 70 9.74 6.62 10.63
CA GLY A 70 9.19 5.45 11.33
C GLY A 70 7.69 5.54 11.58
N ILE A 71 7.20 6.72 11.98
CA ILE A 71 5.78 6.97 12.24
C ILE A 71 4.97 6.87 10.94
N LEU A 72 5.38 7.59 9.89
CA LEU A 72 4.71 7.54 8.60
C LEU A 72 4.77 6.14 8.00
N GLY A 73 5.93 5.47 8.07
CA GLY A 73 6.09 4.10 7.61
C GLY A 73 5.22 3.10 8.37
N GLY A 74 5.07 3.26 9.68
CA GLY A 74 4.19 2.42 10.51
C GLY A 74 2.72 2.57 10.14
N LYS A 75 2.23 3.82 10.03
CA LYS A 75 0.84 4.10 9.62
C LYS A 75 0.56 3.61 8.19
N TYR A 76 1.49 3.86 7.27
CA TYR A 76 1.39 3.38 5.89
C TYR A 76 1.34 1.85 5.79
N ALA A 77 2.15 1.15 6.59
CA ALA A 77 2.15 -0.31 6.63
C ALA A 77 0.82 -0.87 7.18
N ALA A 78 0.25 -0.25 8.23
CA ALA A 78 -1.05 -0.63 8.76
C ALA A 78 -2.16 -0.54 7.68
N ILE A 79 -2.23 0.61 7.00
CA ILE A 79 -3.21 0.87 5.93
C ILE A 79 -3.09 -0.17 4.82
N ARG A 80 -1.87 -0.48 4.37
CA ARG A 80 -1.66 -1.49 3.32
C ARG A 80 -2.07 -2.90 3.74
N MET A 81 -1.87 -3.27 5.01
CA MET A 81 -2.30 -4.58 5.51
C MET A 81 -3.82 -4.67 5.54
N ASP A 82 -4.50 -3.65 6.05
CA ASP A 82 -5.96 -3.59 6.07
C ASP A 82 -6.55 -3.60 4.65
N LEU A 83 -5.96 -2.84 3.72
CA LEU A 83 -6.40 -2.80 2.32
C LEU A 83 -6.17 -4.14 1.60
N GLY A 84 -5.05 -4.81 1.88
CA GLY A 84 -4.73 -6.12 1.34
C GLY A 84 -5.75 -7.19 1.76
N ASP A 85 -6.15 -7.20 3.03
CA ASP A 85 -7.19 -8.10 3.54
C ASP A 85 -8.55 -7.81 2.92
N PHE A 86 -8.91 -6.53 2.76
CA PHE A 86 -10.14 -6.14 2.08
C PHE A 86 -10.17 -6.65 0.62
N ILE A 87 -9.08 -6.48 -0.13
CA ILE A 87 -8.97 -6.96 -1.51
C ILE A 87 -9.10 -8.48 -1.58
N ALA A 88 -8.44 -9.19 -0.67
CA ALA A 88 -8.49 -10.65 -0.60
C ALA A 88 -9.89 -11.15 -0.24
N GLU A 89 -10.56 -10.53 0.73
CA GLU A 89 -11.93 -10.89 1.15
C GLU A 89 -12.97 -10.57 0.07
N ALA A 90 -12.81 -9.46 -0.64
CA ALA A 90 -13.69 -9.07 -1.73
C ALA A 90 -13.52 -9.92 -3.00
N GLY A 91 -12.54 -10.83 -3.05
CA GLY A 91 -12.30 -11.71 -4.21
C GLY A 91 -11.77 -10.98 -5.45
N ILE A 92 -11.37 -9.71 -5.33
CA ILE A 92 -10.98 -8.85 -6.46
C ILE A 92 -9.71 -9.37 -7.15
N ALA A 93 -8.91 -10.20 -6.47
CA ALA A 93 -7.71 -10.82 -7.02
C ALA A 93 -7.93 -12.24 -7.58
N GLU A 94 -9.17 -12.77 -7.57
CA GLU A 94 -9.44 -14.12 -8.07
C GLU A 94 -9.55 -14.15 -9.60
N VAL A 95 -8.59 -14.79 -10.27
CA VAL A 95 -8.54 -14.93 -11.73
C VAL A 95 -9.36 -16.15 -12.16
N THR A 96 -10.67 -15.97 -12.28
CA THR A 96 -11.61 -16.98 -12.79
C THR A 96 -11.55 -17.10 -14.32
N ASP A 97 -12.18 -18.11 -14.90
CA ASP A 97 -12.29 -18.24 -16.36
C ASP A 97 -13.06 -17.08 -16.96
N ASP A 98 -14.18 -16.70 -16.35
CA ASP A 98 -15.01 -15.58 -16.82
C ASP A 98 -14.21 -14.27 -16.75
N PHE A 99 -13.46 -14.04 -15.67
CA PHE A 99 -12.58 -12.88 -15.56
C PHE A 99 -11.46 -12.89 -16.62
N VAL A 100 -10.97 -14.05 -17.03
CA VAL A 100 -9.99 -14.13 -18.12
C VAL A 100 -10.65 -13.90 -19.49
N ILE A 101 -11.89 -14.38 -19.66
CA ILE A 101 -12.68 -14.17 -20.87
C ILE A 101 -13.05 -12.68 -21.00
N SER A 102 -13.29 -11.95 -19.90
CA SER A 102 -13.56 -10.52 -19.94
C SER A 102 -12.39 -9.71 -20.53
N PHE A 103 -11.14 -10.10 -20.26
CA PHE A 103 -9.97 -9.47 -20.92
C PHE A 103 -9.98 -9.68 -22.44
N ILE A 104 -10.39 -10.86 -22.91
CA ILE A 104 -10.54 -11.14 -24.34
C ILE A 104 -11.71 -10.35 -24.92
N ALA A 105 -12.82 -10.23 -24.17
CA ALA A 105 -13.97 -9.44 -24.57
C ALA A 105 -13.61 -7.94 -24.68
N ASP A 106 -12.80 -7.42 -23.76
CA ASP A 106 -12.27 -6.05 -23.81
C ASP A 106 -11.38 -5.84 -25.04
N ASP A 107 -10.47 -6.78 -25.35
CA ASP A 107 -9.66 -6.72 -26.57
C ASP A 107 -10.55 -6.62 -27.83
N ILE A 108 -11.64 -7.41 -27.89
CA ILE A 108 -12.61 -7.38 -29.01
C ILE A 108 -13.37 -6.05 -29.06
N VAL A 109 -13.81 -5.54 -27.91
CA VAL A 109 -14.49 -4.23 -27.82
C VAL A 109 -13.56 -3.13 -28.32
N GLU A 110 -12.31 -3.10 -27.86
CA GLU A 110 -11.32 -2.11 -28.26
C GLU A 110 -11.08 -2.14 -29.78
N GLU A 111 -10.91 -3.34 -30.36
CA GLU A 111 -10.73 -3.51 -31.80
C GLU A 111 -11.94 -3.01 -32.61
N ARG A 112 -13.17 -3.35 -32.19
CA ARG A 112 -14.41 -2.91 -32.87
C ARG A 112 -14.60 -1.39 -32.76
N MET A 113 -14.36 -0.81 -31.59
CA MET A 113 -14.42 0.64 -31.38
C MET A 113 -13.36 1.37 -32.20
N ALA A 114 -12.14 0.84 -32.29
CA ALA A 114 -11.09 1.38 -33.17
C ALA A 114 -11.47 1.30 -34.67
N GLY A 115 -12.29 0.31 -35.04
CA GLY A 115 -12.92 0.19 -36.36
C GLY A 115 -14.06 1.18 -36.63
N GLY A 116 -14.46 1.98 -35.63
CA GLY A 116 -15.55 2.95 -35.73
C GLY A 116 -16.94 2.38 -35.42
N GLU A 117 -17.02 1.17 -34.87
CA GLU A 117 -18.26 0.58 -34.38
C GLU A 117 -18.67 1.23 -33.05
N THR A 118 -19.97 1.40 -32.83
CA THR A 118 -20.52 1.82 -31.54
C THR A 118 -21.10 0.59 -30.85
N ILE A 119 -20.64 0.32 -29.63
CA ILE A 119 -21.07 -0.84 -28.85
C ILE A 119 -22.30 -0.46 -28.01
N GLU A 120 -23.37 -1.25 -28.13
CA GLU A 120 -24.56 -1.09 -27.31
C GLU A 120 -24.48 -2.02 -26.09
N TRP A 121 -24.19 -1.44 -24.93
CA TRP A 121 -24.05 -2.18 -23.68
C TRP A 121 -25.41 -2.61 -23.10
N PRO A 122 -25.52 -3.84 -22.56
CA PRO A 122 -26.75 -4.34 -21.94
C PRO A 122 -27.02 -3.76 -20.55
N THR A 123 -25.99 -3.22 -19.89
CA THR A 123 -26.03 -2.65 -18.55
C THR A 123 -25.54 -1.20 -18.54
N GLU A 124 -25.40 -0.61 -17.36
CA GLU A 124 -24.79 0.71 -17.16
C GLU A 124 -23.26 0.67 -17.24
N TRP A 125 -22.66 -0.53 -17.18
CA TRP A 125 -21.23 -0.72 -17.29
C TRP A 125 -20.78 -0.63 -18.75
N GLU A 126 -19.66 0.05 -18.96
CA GLU A 126 -19.04 0.23 -20.27
C GLU A 126 -17.65 -0.42 -20.33
N PHE A 127 -16.92 -0.14 -21.41
CA PHE A 127 -15.58 -0.66 -21.66
C PHE A 127 -14.64 -0.38 -20.47
N GLY A 128 -13.99 -1.44 -19.98
CA GLY A 128 -13.07 -1.40 -18.85
C GLY A 128 -13.74 -1.40 -17.47
N GLU A 129 -15.07 -1.45 -17.40
CA GLU A 129 -15.84 -1.60 -16.15
C GLU A 129 -16.55 -2.95 -16.06
N ALA A 130 -17.01 -3.49 -17.20
CA ALA A 130 -17.61 -4.81 -17.28
C ALA A 130 -16.61 -5.93 -16.97
N SER A 131 -17.06 -6.96 -16.28
CA SER A 131 -16.25 -8.14 -15.91
C SER A 131 -17.05 -9.44 -15.90
N GLU A 132 -18.39 -9.38 -15.88
CA GLU A 132 -19.28 -10.54 -15.90
C GLU A 132 -19.91 -10.77 -17.29
N PRO A 133 -20.25 -12.02 -17.65
CA PRO A 133 -20.86 -12.35 -18.94
C PRO A 133 -22.09 -11.50 -19.30
N GLU A 134 -22.94 -11.22 -18.31
CA GLU A 134 -24.19 -10.49 -18.47
C GLU A 134 -23.99 -8.99 -18.71
N GLU A 135 -22.77 -8.48 -18.45
CA GLU A 135 -22.42 -7.07 -18.60
C GLU A 135 -21.96 -6.73 -20.03
N TYR A 136 -21.56 -7.74 -20.82
CA TYR A 136 -21.14 -7.58 -22.21
C TYR A 136 -22.28 -7.84 -23.22
N PRO A 137 -22.24 -7.22 -24.41
CA PRO A 137 -23.07 -7.64 -25.53
C PRO A 137 -22.88 -9.14 -25.83
N ALA A 138 -23.99 -9.85 -25.99
CA ALA A 138 -23.98 -11.31 -26.07
C ALA A 138 -23.12 -11.88 -27.22
N ASP A 139 -22.99 -11.13 -28.32
CA ASP A 139 -22.15 -11.53 -29.46
C ASP A 139 -20.65 -11.37 -29.16
N ILE A 140 -20.27 -10.33 -28.41
CA ILE A 140 -18.87 -10.10 -28.00
C ILE A 140 -18.45 -11.19 -27.01
N TRP A 141 -19.28 -11.46 -25.99
CA TRP A 141 -18.95 -12.50 -25.02
C TRP A 141 -18.84 -13.88 -25.67
N ALA A 142 -19.77 -14.23 -26.56
CA ALA A 142 -19.72 -15.50 -27.28
C ALA A 142 -18.47 -15.63 -28.15
N GLU A 143 -18.00 -14.55 -28.76
CA GLU A 143 -16.75 -14.53 -29.53
C GLU A 143 -15.52 -14.71 -28.63
N ALA A 144 -15.49 -14.02 -27.49
CA ALA A 144 -14.43 -14.16 -26.49
C ALA A 144 -14.34 -15.58 -25.92
N GLU A 145 -15.49 -16.17 -25.57
CA GLU A 145 -15.58 -17.54 -25.08
C GLU A 145 -15.13 -18.56 -26.14
N ASP A 146 -15.51 -18.37 -27.42
CA ASP A 146 -15.05 -19.23 -28.50
C ASP A 146 -13.54 -19.11 -28.72
N GLN A 147 -12.97 -17.90 -28.63
CA GLN A 147 -11.52 -17.69 -28.69
C GLN A 147 -10.78 -18.38 -27.53
N TRP A 148 -11.29 -18.24 -26.31
CA TRP A 148 -10.77 -18.93 -25.13
C TRP A 148 -10.79 -20.45 -25.29
N ASN A 149 -11.93 -20.99 -25.73
CA ASN A 149 -12.13 -22.43 -25.89
C ASN A 149 -11.36 -23.04 -27.05
N ARG A 150 -11.08 -22.26 -28.10
CA ARG A 150 -10.20 -22.66 -29.22
C ARG A 150 -8.73 -22.82 -28.80
N GLY A 151 -8.30 -22.11 -27.76
CA GLY A 151 -6.96 -22.23 -27.19
C GLY A 151 -6.71 -23.60 -26.56
N ASP A 152 -5.50 -24.13 -26.74
CA ASP A 152 -5.04 -25.31 -26.03
C ASP A 152 -4.68 -24.99 -24.57
N GLU A 153 -4.40 -26.02 -23.77
CA GLU A 153 -4.06 -25.85 -22.35
C GLU A 153 -2.85 -24.93 -22.14
N ALA A 154 -1.86 -25.01 -23.03
CA ALA A 154 -0.66 -24.18 -22.95
C ALA A 154 -0.98 -22.70 -23.16
N TYR A 155 -1.80 -22.38 -24.16
CA TYR A 155 -2.31 -21.03 -24.39
C TYR A 155 -3.09 -20.50 -23.18
N ARG A 156 -4.03 -21.29 -22.65
CA ARG A 156 -4.86 -20.88 -21.51
C ARG A 156 -4.04 -20.61 -20.26
N GLN A 157 -3.04 -21.45 -19.96
CA GLN A 157 -2.14 -21.22 -18.83
C GLN A 157 -1.27 -19.98 -19.02
N GLN A 158 -0.75 -19.77 -20.23
CA GLN A 158 0.05 -18.58 -20.53
C GLN A 158 -0.79 -17.31 -20.40
N TYR A 159 -2.01 -17.30 -20.93
CA TYR A 159 -2.89 -16.15 -20.89
C TYR A 159 -3.41 -15.87 -19.47
N ARG A 160 -3.73 -16.90 -18.67
CA ARG A 160 -3.99 -16.72 -17.22
C ARG A 160 -2.82 -16.07 -16.50
N THR A 161 -1.60 -16.52 -16.78
CA THR A 161 -0.40 -15.93 -16.16
C THR A 161 -0.25 -14.46 -16.56
N TYR A 162 -0.57 -14.12 -17.81
CA TYR A 162 -0.60 -12.74 -18.28
C TYR A 162 -1.66 -11.91 -17.53
N VAL A 163 -2.92 -12.36 -17.51
CA VAL A 163 -4.02 -11.67 -16.81
C VAL A 163 -3.70 -11.52 -15.33
N GLN A 164 -3.22 -12.58 -14.68
CA GLN A 164 -2.80 -12.53 -13.28
C GLN A 164 -1.70 -11.49 -13.04
N HIS A 165 -0.69 -11.42 -13.91
CA HIS A 165 0.36 -10.42 -13.78
C HIS A 165 -0.16 -8.99 -13.99
N THR A 166 -1.08 -8.79 -14.94
CA THR A 166 -1.73 -7.51 -15.18
C THR A 166 -2.56 -7.08 -13.96
N VAL A 167 -3.37 -7.97 -13.39
CA VAL A 167 -4.14 -7.71 -12.16
C VAL A 167 -3.21 -7.40 -11.00
N GLU A 168 -2.17 -8.20 -10.76
CA GLU A 168 -1.21 -7.97 -9.68
C GLU A 168 -0.52 -6.61 -9.81
N THR A 169 -0.19 -6.19 -11.04
CA THR A 169 0.45 -4.90 -11.31
C THR A 169 -0.52 -3.75 -11.08
N ASN A 170 -1.71 -3.80 -11.68
CA ASN A 170 -2.74 -2.77 -11.52
C ASN A 170 -3.20 -2.65 -10.06
N MET A 171 -3.33 -3.79 -9.37
CA MET A 171 -3.69 -3.83 -7.95
C MET A 171 -2.59 -3.26 -7.07
N ALA A 172 -1.31 -3.54 -7.37
CA ALA A 172 -0.21 -2.95 -6.63
C ALA A 172 -0.20 -1.42 -6.79
N GLU A 173 -0.47 -0.91 -7.99
CA GLU A 173 -0.62 0.54 -8.25
C GLU A 173 -1.81 1.12 -7.49
N PHE A 174 -2.99 0.50 -7.59
CA PHE A 174 -4.19 0.89 -6.84
C PHE A 174 -3.95 0.93 -5.33
N VAL A 175 -3.34 -0.11 -4.77
CA VAL A 175 -2.99 -0.17 -3.34
C VAL A 175 -2.02 0.96 -2.98
N ASN A 176 -1.05 1.28 -3.83
CA ASN A 176 -0.13 2.39 -3.58
C ASN A 176 -0.90 3.72 -3.51
N ASP A 177 -1.70 4.03 -4.52
CA ASP A 177 -2.41 5.31 -4.66
C ASP A 177 -3.42 5.51 -3.53
N VAL A 178 -4.24 4.49 -3.27
CA VAL A 178 -5.24 4.52 -2.19
C VAL A 178 -4.55 4.61 -0.83
N SER A 179 -3.44 3.90 -0.61
CA SER A 179 -2.72 3.96 0.67
C SER A 179 -2.10 5.34 0.92
N GLU A 180 -1.59 6.00 -0.13
CA GLU A 180 -1.04 7.36 -0.01
C GLU A 180 -2.14 8.37 0.31
N GLU A 181 -3.27 8.31 -0.38
CA GLU A 181 -4.42 9.17 -0.10
C GLU A 181 -4.97 8.92 1.31
N ALA A 182 -5.19 7.66 1.68
CA ALA A 182 -5.68 7.26 3.00
C ALA A 182 -4.74 7.68 4.12
N LEU A 183 -3.42 7.65 3.90
CA LEU A 183 -2.44 8.08 4.90
C LEU A 183 -2.67 9.53 5.31
N PHE A 184 -2.88 10.44 4.35
CA PHE A 184 -3.09 11.86 4.64
C PHE A 184 -4.53 12.19 5.02
N ALA A 185 -5.51 11.48 4.47
CA ALA A 185 -6.93 11.67 4.81
C ALA A 185 -7.24 11.23 6.26
N ASN A 186 -6.55 10.22 6.78
CA ASN A 186 -6.78 9.67 8.12
C ASN A 186 -5.91 10.30 9.23
N ILE A 187 -5.20 11.40 8.97
CA ILE A 187 -4.49 12.13 10.03
C ILE A 187 -5.48 13.06 10.72
N ASP A 188 -5.91 12.67 11.93
CA ASP A 188 -6.77 13.51 12.75
C ASP A 188 -5.99 14.52 13.62
N LEU A 189 -6.71 15.36 14.37
CA LEU A 189 -6.08 16.35 15.26
C LEU A 189 -5.25 15.69 16.38
N PHE A 190 -5.64 14.50 16.82
CA PHE A 190 -4.97 13.77 17.89
C PHE A 190 -3.67 13.15 17.38
N ASP A 191 -3.65 12.58 16.17
CA ASP A 191 -2.45 12.14 15.47
C ASP A 191 -1.44 13.28 15.32
N MET A 192 -1.88 14.46 14.87
CA MET A 192 -1.02 15.63 14.75
C MET A 192 -0.35 16.00 16.08
N LEU A 193 -1.11 15.94 17.18
CA LEU A 193 -0.57 16.17 18.52
C LEU A 193 0.51 15.15 18.88
N PHE A 194 0.26 13.85 18.72
CA PHE A 194 1.23 12.83 19.10
C PHE A 194 2.42 12.76 18.15
N PHE A 195 2.26 13.10 16.88
CA PHE A 195 3.36 13.21 15.94
C PHE A 195 4.28 14.36 16.35
N LEU A 196 3.71 15.51 16.71
CA LEU A 196 4.48 16.63 17.23
C LEU A 196 5.21 16.25 18.52
N LEU A 197 4.54 15.58 19.46
CA LEU A 197 5.17 15.09 20.68
C LEU A 197 6.29 14.09 20.41
N ALA A 198 6.11 13.20 19.44
CA ALA A 198 7.13 12.24 19.02
C ALA A 198 8.36 12.94 18.46
N ILE A 199 8.17 13.90 17.55
CA ILE A 199 9.24 14.68 16.91
C ILE A 199 10.04 15.44 17.97
N ILE A 200 9.34 16.18 18.84
CA ILE A 200 9.97 16.97 19.91
C ILE A 200 10.71 16.05 20.88
N SER A 201 10.12 14.92 21.26
CA SER A 201 10.74 13.95 22.18
C SER A 201 11.99 13.32 21.55
N ALA A 202 11.90 12.88 20.29
CA ALA A 202 13.02 12.31 19.56
C ALA A 202 14.19 13.30 19.46
N TRP A 203 13.90 14.56 19.08
CA TRP A 203 14.90 15.61 19.00
C TRP A 203 15.54 15.91 20.36
N LYS A 204 14.72 16.13 21.40
CA LYS A 204 15.20 16.51 22.72
C LYS A 204 16.03 15.40 23.36
N ILE A 205 15.58 14.16 23.28
CA ILE A 205 16.31 13.01 23.82
C ILE A 205 17.56 12.74 22.96
N GLY A 206 17.42 12.70 21.64
CA GLY A 206 18.50 12.42 20.70
C GLY A 206 19.62 13.45 20.71
N SER A 207 19.34 14.68 21.14
CA SER A 207 20.34 15.73 21.33
C SER A 207 21.12 15.65 22.63
N GLY A 208 20.83 14.66 23.49
CA GLY A 208 21.48 14.50 24.78
C GLY A 208 20.72 15.11 25.95
N GLY A 209 19.55 15.70 25.72
CA GLY A 209 18.79 16.41 26.75
C GLY A 209 19.59 17.59 27.31
N GLY A 210 19.66 18.67 26.54
CA GLY A 210 20.41 19.86 26.94
C GLY A 210 20.01 20.39 28.32
N ASP A 211 21.03 20.76 29.09
CA ASP A 211 20.98 21.95 29.94
C ASP A 211 20.73 23.20 29.07
#